data_AF-A0A2H0YFC5-F1
#
_entry.id   AF-A0A2H0YFC5-F1
#
_cell.length_a   1.000
_cell.length_b   1.000
_cell.length_c   1.000
_cell.angle_alpha   90.00
_cell.angle_beta   90.00
_cell.angle_gamma   90.00
#
_symmetry.space_group_name_H-M   'P 1'
#
loop_
_entity.id
_entity.type
_entity.pdbx_description
1 polymer ?
#
loop_
_entity_poly.entity_id
_entity_poly.type
_entity_poly.pdbx_seq_one_letter_code
_entity_poly.pdbx_strand_id
1 'polypeptide(L)'
;MDAFKAALLVTLFFFMFPVRVSGENSCVKCHEGIENPAIREFHKEWKASAHSRSGITCEHCHGGDPGKSGKEAAHQGVHNALDRESSVYYTKIPALCGGCHIAAFSEFKTSSHYSNLITKGTGPNCVTCHDAMATKIIKPGEIEIFCALCHNAKMSLLPGVTKDAKTCLERMDLIGQKIQEVERALAQAEKSGTDTTQARGFLSLAGREYAASKQDWHSFQLNRVASRLKGVERLVQKAGDSFIRPKEDRTDSYENSAVPAAPIH
;
A
#
# COMPACT_ATOMS: atom_id res chain seq x y z
N MET A 1 79.68 14.30 5.56
CA MET A 1 79.05 14.68 6.84
C MET A 1 77.67 15.21 6.53
N ASP A 2 76.71 14.55 7.13
CA ASP A 2 75.27 14.53 6.91
C ASP A 2 74.56 15.87 6.98
N ALA A 3 73.42 16.01 6.28
CA ALA A 3 72.12 16.28 6.92
C ALA A 3 71.00 16.40 5.87
N PHE A 4 70.38 15.27 5.53
CA PHE A 4 69.06 15.25 4.87
C PHE A 4 67.98 15.60 5.91
N LYS A 5 67.28 16.71 5.71
CA LYS A 5 66.05 17.05 6.47
C LYS A 5 64.88 16.33 5.83
N ALA A 6 64.41 15.24 6.44
CA ALA A 6 63.16 14.59 6.06
C ALA A 6 61.97 15.31 6.74
N ALA A 7 61.07 15.89 5.93
CA ALA A 7 59.80 16.41 6.39
C ALA A 7 58.80 15.25 6.53
N LEU A 8 58.35 14.99 7.76
CA LEU A 8 57.34 13.97 8.06
C LEU A 8 55.94 14.58 7.89
N LEU A 9 55.30 14.33 6.74
CA LEU A 9 53.87 14.62 6.54
C LEU A 9 53.05 13.53 7.24
N VAL A 10 52.53 13.85 8.43
CA VAL A 10 51.56 13.00 9.14
C VAL A 10 50.20 13.18 8.49
N THR A 11 49.83 12.30 7.57
CA THR A 11 48.47 12.19 7.05
C THR A 11 47.59 11.51 8.11
N LEU A 12 46.86 12.33 8.87
CA LEU A 12 45.76 11.88 9.73
C LEU A 12 44.64 11.29 8.85
N PHE A 13 44.67 9.97 8.65
CA PHE A 13 43.55 9.22 8.13
C PHE A 13 42.45 9.20 9.20
N PHE A 14 41.53 10.16 9.13
CA PHE A 14 40.27 10.09 9.85
C PHE A 14 39.45 8.92 9.27
N PHE A 15 39.63 7.74 9.85
CA PHE A 15 38.69 6.64 9.68
C PHE A 15 37.36 7.08 10.31
N MET A 16 36.50 7.68 9.49
CA MET A 16 35.10 7.86 9.83
C MET A 16 34.45 6.48 9.77
N PHE A 17 34.55 5.74 10.88
CA PHE A 17 33.76 4.54 11.08
C PHE A 17 32.28 4.94 10.99
N PRO A 18 31.46 4.26 10.16
CA PRO A 18 30.03 4.45 10.24
C PRO A 18 29.60 3.96 11.63
N VAL A 19 29.22 4.89 12.50
CA VAL A 19 28.54 4.56 13.75
C VAL A 19 27.19 3.96 13.33
N ARG A 20 27.12 2.63 13.25
CA ARG A 20 25.84 1.94 13.27
C ARG A 20 25.34 2.01 14.70
N VAL A 21 24.59 3.04 15.04
CA VAL A 21 23.65 2.94 16.17
C VAL A 21 22.55 1.98 15.72
N SER A 22 22.76 0.69 15.95
CA SER A 22 21.66 -0.24 16.15
C SER A 22 21.64 -0.54 17.64
N GLY A 23 21.15 0.43 18.41
CA GLY A 23 20.69 0.11 19.76
C GLY A 23 19.45 -0.76 19.61
N GLU A 24 19.49 -1.99 20.12
CA GLU A 24 18.30 -2.83 20.20
C GLU A 24 17.18 -2.04 20.91
N ASN A 25 15.99 -1.95 20.30
CA ASN A 25 14.85 -1.25 20.88
C ASN A 25 14.44 -1.95 22.20
N SER A 26 14.57 -1.26 23.33
CA SER A 26 14.35 -1.85 24.65
C SER A 26 12.89 -2.28 24.87
N CYS A 27 11.94 -1.61 24.21
CA CYS A 27 10.52 -1.97 24.26
C CYS A 27 10.33 -3.36 23.67
N VAL A 28 10.83 -3.61 22.45
CA VAL A 28 10.71 -4.93 21.79
C VAL A 28 11.45 -6.00 22.58
N LYS A 29 12.71 -5.74 22.96
CA LYS A 29 13.55 -6.71 23.65
C LYS A 29 12.95 -7.18 24.98
N CYS A 30 12.44 -6.24 25.78
CA CYS A 30 11.84 -6.56 27.06
C CYS A 30 10.46 -7.21 26.88
N HIS A 31 9.62 -6.69 25.97
CA HIS A 31 8.24 -7.18 25.78
C HIS A 31 8.14 -8.50 25.01
N GLU A 32 9.15 -8.90 24.24
CA GLU A 32 9.20 -10.23 23.61
C GLU A 32 9.17 -11.36 24.66
N GLY A 33 9.76 -11.13 25.84
CA GLY A 33 9.87 -12.13 26.92
C GLY A 33 8.77 -12.06 27.98
N ILE A 34 7.80 -11.15 27.88
CA ILE A 34 6.75 -11.00 28.89
C ILE A 34 5.68 -12.08 28.72
N GLU A 35 5.40 -12.85 29.77
CA GLU A 35 4.44 -13.97 29.69
C GLU A 35 2.95 -13.59 29.74
N ASN A 36 2.64 -12.30 29.87
CA ASN A 36 1.26 -11.85 29.82
C ASN A 36 0.63 -12.22 28.46
N PRO A 37 -0.50 -12.98 28.42
CA PRO A 37 -1.06 -13.48 27.17
C PRO A 37 -1.38 -12.40 26.13
N ALA A 38 -1.93 -11.25 26.57
CA ALA A 38 -2.27 -10.16 25.67
C ALA A 38 -1.01 -9.53 25.06
N ILE A 39 0.02 -9.27 25.88
CA ILE A 39 1.29 -8.72 25.40
C ILE A 39 1.97 -9.67 24.42
N ARG A 40 1.97 -10.98 24.71
CA ARG A 40 2.54 -11.98 23.79
C ARG A 40 1.84 -12.01 22.44
N GLU A 41 0.50 -12.02 22.42
CA GLU A 41 -0.23 -12.07 21.15
C GLU A 41 -0.05 -10.76 20.37
N PHE A 42 -0.15 -9.61 21.01
CA PHE A 42 0.11 -8.32 20.35
C PHE A 42 1.53 -8.20 19.80
N HIS A 43 2.53 -8.68 20.54
CA HIS A 43 3.91 -8.73 20.05
C HIS A 43 4.02 -9.62 18.82
N LYS A 44 3.38 -10.80 18.82
CA LYS A 44 3.37 -11.72 17.68
C LYS A 44 2.68 -11.12 16.46
N GLU A 45 1.52 -10.50 16.64
CA GLU A 45 0.80 -9.78 15.57
C GLU A 45 1.66 -8.66 14.98
N TRP A 46 2.26 -7.83 15.83
CA TRP A 46 3.18 -6.78 15.41
C TRP A 46 4.39 -7.35 14.66
N LYS A 47 5.04 -8.39 15.18
CA LYS A 47 6.21 -9.02 14.56
C LYS A 47 5.91 -9.57 13.16
N ALA A 48 4.67 -10.01 12.91
CA ALA A 48 4.21 -10.45 11.60
C ALA A 48 3.79 -9.30 10.65
N SER A 49 3.66 -8.07 11.15
CA SER A 49 3.14 -6.91 10.42
C SER A 49 4.12 -6.32 9.40
N ALA A 50 3.58 -5.51 8.47
CA ALA A 50 4.39 -4.66 7.60
C ALA A 50 5.13 -3.55 8.37
N HIS A 51 4.58 -3.10 9.50
CA HIS A 51 5.20 -2.10 10.36
C HIS A 51 6.51 -2.60 10.96
N SER A 52 6.53 -3.82 11.51
CA SER A 52 7.76 -4.41 12.05
C SER A 52 8.84 -4.58 10.96
N ARG A 53 8.45 -5.07 9.77
CA ARG A 53 9.35 -5.15 8.60
C ARG A 53 9.88 -3.80 8.14
N SER A 54 9.21 -2.70 8.47
CA SER A 54 9.61 -1.33 8.12
C SER A 54 10.33 -0.59 9.26
N GLY A 55 10.69 -1.29 10.35
CA GLY A 55 11.38 -0.69 11.49
C GLY A 55 10.47 0.13 12.42
N ILE A 56 9.15 0.07 12.25
CA ILE A 56 8.20 0.74 13.14
C ILE A 56 7.96 -0.14 14.36
N THR A 57 8.41 0.35 15.51
CA THR A 57 8.38 -0.31 16.83
C THR A 57 7.31 0.28 17.75
N CYS A 58 7.15 -0.29 18.95
CA CYS A 58 6.05 -0.01 19.88
C CYS A 58 5.85 1.48 20.18
N GLU A 59 6.94 2.22 20.36
CA GLU A 59 6.94 3.62 20.77
C GLU A 59 6.40 4.56 19.69
N HIS A 60 6.50 4.19 18.41
CA HIS A 60 5.96 4.97 17.31
C HIS A 60 4.44 5.12 17.41
N CYS A 61 3.78 4.16 18.07
CA CYS A 61 2.34 4.19 18.31
C CYS A 61 2.00 4.53 19.76
N HIS A 62 2.66 3.90 20.73
CA HIS A 62 2.30 3.97 22.15
C HIS A 62 3.06 5.03 22.97
N GLY A 63 4.12 5.61 22.42
CA GLY A 63 5.05 6.48 23.16
C GLY A 63 6.07 5.69 23.99
N GLY A 64 6.68 6.35 24.98
CA GLY A 64 7.79 5.79 25.74
C GLY A 64 9.16 6.09 25.13
N ASP A 65 10.20 5.55 25.75
CA ASP A 65 11.60 5.76 25.35
C ASP A 65 12.31 4.41 25.12
N PRO A 66 12.58 4.02 23.86
CA PRO A 66 13.22 2.75 23.53
C PRO A 66 14.72 2.73 23.86
N GLY A 67 15.30 3.86 24.29
CA GLY A 67 16.68 3.97 24.75
C GLY A 67 16.84 3.71 26.25
N LYS A 68 15.75 3.53 27.01
CA LYS A 68 15.80 3.25 28.45
C LYS A 68 15.51 1.79 28.73
N SER A 69 16.29 1.18 29.63
CA SER A 69 16.09 -0.21 30.07
C SER A 69 15.24 -0.34 31.34
N GLY A 70 15.16 0.71 32.17
CA GLY A 70 14.32 0.73 33.35
C GLY A 70 12.85 0.92 32.99
N LYS A 71 11.96 0.11 33.56
CA LYS A 71 10.52 0.09 33.25
C LYS A 71 9.90 1.49 33.36
N GLU A 72 10.09 2.16 34.49
CA GLU A 72 9.50 3.47 34.77
C GLU A 72 10.00 4.54 33.81
N ALA A 73 11.28 4.49 33.43
CA ALA A 73 11.89 5.43 32.50
C ALA A 73 11.46 5.16 31.04
N ALA A 74 11.37 3.90 30.64
CA ALA A 74 10.95 3.49 29.30
C ALA A 74 9.45 3.73 29.06
N HIS A 75 8.62 3.64 30.10
CA HIS A 75 7.16 3.83 30.03
C HIS A 75 6.71 5.27 30.30
N GLN A 76 7.62 6.24 30.43
CA GLN A 76 7.22 7.66 30.54
C GLN A 76 6.38 8.08 29.33
N GLY A 77 5.19 8.64 29.57
CA GLY A 77 4.25 9.05 28.52
C GLY A 77 3.52 7.89 27.82
N VAL A 78 3.64 6.65 28.32
CA VAL A 78 2.80 5.52 27.89
C VAL A 78 1.55 5.50 28.76
N HIS A 79 0.39 5.73 28.13
CA HIS A 79 -0.90 5.76 28.81
C HIS A 79 -1.77 4.56 28.40
N ASN A 80 -2.69 4.16 29.29
CA ASN A 80 -3.72 3.18 28.97
C ASN A 80 -4.52 3.64 27.74
N ALA A 81 -4.90 2.74 26.83
CA ALA A 81 -5.63 3.09 25.60
C ALA A 81 -6.99 3.77 25.84
N LEU A 82 -7.58 3.58 27.04
CA LEU A 82 -8.83 4.24 27.46
C LEU A 82 -8.60 5.66 28.00
N ASP A 83 -7.35 6.03 28.30
CA ASP A 83 -6.98 7.37 28.72
C ASP A 83 -6.98 8.31 27.51
N ARG A 84 -7.61 9.47 27.67
CA ARG A 84 -7.65 10.53 26.66
C ARG A 84 -6.27 11.08 26.34
N GLU A 85 -5.31 10.96 27.25
CA GLU A 85 -3.92 11.37 27.02
C GLU A 85 -3.18 10.41 26.08
N SER A 86 -3.59 9.14 26.02
CA SER A 86 -2.95 8.12 25.18
C SER A 86 -2.92 8.49 23.70
N SER A 87 -1.77 8.25 23.06
CA SER A 87 -1.60 8.40 21.61
C SER A 87 -2.50 7.43 20.82
N VAL A 88 -2.82 6.27 21.41
CA VAL A 88 -3.71 5.25 20.84
C VAL A 88 -5.15 5.38 21.35
N TYR A 89 -5.53 6.53 21.93
CA TYR A 89 -6.92 6.79 22.30
C TYR A 89 -7.83 6.74 21.07
N TYR A 90 -9.04 6.20 21.24
CA TYR A 90 -9.96 5.84 20.15
C TYR A 90 -10.13 6.90 19.04
N THR A 91 -10.26 8.18 19.42
CA THR A 91 -10.46 9.29 18.47
C THR A 91 -9.15 9.87 17.92
N LYS A 92 -8.00 9.55 18.50
CA LYS A 92 -6.67 9.99 18.06
C LYS A 92 -6.01 9.02 17.05
N ILE A 93 -6.45 7.77 17.02
CA ILE A 93 -5.94 6.72 16.12
C ILE A 93 -5.84 7.20 14.65
N PRO A 94 -6.85 7.86 14.04
CA PRO A 94 -6.73 8.30 12.65
C PRO A 94 -5.56 9.26 12.40
N ALA A 95 -5.31 10.18 13.33
CA ALA A 95 -4.19 11.12 13.23
C ALA A 95 -2.84 10.41 13.43
N LEU A 96 -2.78 9.44 14.36
CA LEU A 96 -1.60 8.60 14.56
C LEU A 96 -1.23 7.84 13.29
N CYS A 97 -2.17 7.10 12.71
CA CYS A 97 -1.96 6.37 11.45
C CYS A 97 -1.62 7.32 10.30
N GLY A 98 -2.29 8.48 10.26
CA GLY A 98 -2.09 9.53 9.26
C GLY A 98 -0.73 10.21 9.27
N GLY A 99 0.07 10.05 10.35
CA GLY A 99 1.45 10.52 10.38
C GLY A 99 2.34 9.86 9.32
N CYS A 100 2.03 8.62 8.93
CA CYS A 100 2.71 7.91 7.84
C CYS A 100 1.77 7.63 6.65
N HIS A 101 0.50 7.30 6.89
CA HIS A 101 -0.50 7.00 5.85
C HIS A 101 -1.29 8.23 5.42
N ILE A 102 -0.58 9.25 4.95
CA ILE A 102 -1.11 10.60 4.71
C ILE A 102 -2.29 10.61 3.72
N ALA A 103 -2.16 9.90 2.59
CA ALA A 103 -3.20 9.88 1.55
C ALA A 103 -4.50 9.20 2.03
N ALA A 104 -4.37 8.03 2.68
CA ALA A 104 -5.51 7.33 3.26
C ALA A 104 -6.19 8.16 4.35
N PHE A 105 -5.41 8.81 5.23
CA PHE A 105 -5.98 9.70 6.24
C PHE A 105 -6.66 10.92 5.62
N SER A 106 -6.09 11.50 4.57
CA SER A 106 -6.69 12.62 3.84
C SER A 106 -8.06 12.26 3.28
N GLU A 107 -8.18 11.12 2.60
CA GLU A 107 -9.47 10.67 2.08
C GLU A 107 -10.42 10.28 3.22
N PHE A 108 -9.93 9.63 4.29
CA PHE A 108 -10.75 9.28 5.45
C PHE A 108 -11.39 10.48 6.12
N LYS A 109 -10.67 11.61 6.22
CA LYS A 109 -11.21 12.86 6.77
C LYS A 109 -12.43 13.40 6.03
N THR A 110 -12.60 13.03 4.76
CA THR A 110 -13.77 13.43 3.96
C THR A 110 -15.02 12.58 4.22
N SER A 111 -14.87 11.49 4.97
CA SER A 111 -15.95 10.52 5.19
C SER A 111 -16.88 10.89 6.34
N SER A 112 -18.13 10.42 6.25
CA SER A 112 -19.09 10.47 7.36
C SER A 112 -18.63 9.66 8.58
N HIS A 113 -17.80 8.63 8.39
CA HIS A 113 -17.20 7.85 9.48
C HIS A 113 -16.28 8.71 10.32
N TYR A 114 -15.33 9.42 9.68
CA TYR A 114 -14.47 10.35 10.38
C TYR A 114 -15.30 11.42 11.07
N SER A 115 -16.21 12.09 10.35
CA SER A 115 -17.09 13.13 10.90
C SER A 115 -17.83 12.68 12.18
N ASN A 116 -18.45 11.50 12.19
CA ASN A 116 -19.11 10.98 13.40
C ASN A 116 -18.12 10.57 14.49
N LEU A 117 -16.92 10.08 14.14
CA LEU A 117 -15.88 9.75 15.10
C LEU A 117 -15.42 10.99 15.89
N ILE A 118 -15.07 12.09 15.24
CA ILE A 118 -14.56 13.26 15.98
C ILE A 118 -15.65 14.13 16.60
N THR A 119 -16.87 14.15 16.05
CA THR A 119 -17.95 14.98 16.61
C THR A 119 -18.77 14.27 17.68
N LYS A 120 -18.94 12.94 17.59
CA LYS A 120 -19.80 12.16 18.48
C LYS A 120 -19.08 11.02 19.20
N GLY A 121 -17.88 10.64 18.77
CA GLY A 121 -17.16 9.49 19.32
C GLY A 121 -17.66 8.13 18.87
N THR A 122 -18.55 8.05 17.85
CA THR A 122 -19.28 6.80 17.49
C THR A 122 -18.98 6.25 16.10
N GLY A 123 -18.15 6.94 15.30
CA GLY A 123 -17.69 6.42 14.00
C GLY A 123 -16.56 5.38 14.16
N PRO A 124 -16.35 4.50 13.17
CA PRO A 124 -15.19 3.59 13.16
C PRO A 124 -13.89 4.37 12.96
N ASN A 125 -12.76 3.76 13.29
CA ASN A 125 -11.42 4.28 13.00
C ASN A 125 -10.59 3.24 12.21
N CYS A 126 -9.30 3.51 12.00
CA CYS A 126 -8.42 2.67 11.19
C CYS A 126 -8.36 1.21 11.67
N VAL A 127 -8.24 0.99 12.98
CA VAL A 127 -8.07 -0.35 13.57
C VAL A 127 -9.39 -1.10 13.71
N THR A 128 -10.54 -0.44 13.50
CA THR A 128 -11.85 -1.12 13.43
C THR A 128 -11.89 -2.17 12.33
N CYS A 129 -11.20 -1.91 11.21
CA CYS A 129 -11.17 -2.80 10.06
C CYS A 129 -9.78 -3.42 9.85
N HIS A 130 -8.69 -2.68 10.13
CA HIS A 130 -7.33 -3.13 9.81
C HIS A 130 -6.64 -3.94 10.90
N ASP A 131 -7.31 -4.29 12.01
CA ASP A 131 -6.69 -4.81 13.24
C ASP A 131 -5.71 -3.82 13.90
N ALA A 132 -5.46 -3.96 15.20
CA ALA A 132 -4.72 -2.98 15.98
C ALA A 132 -3.19 -3.09 15.85
N MET A 133 -2.61 -4.31 15.92
CA MET A 133 -1.16 -4.53 15.98
C MET A 133 -0.56 -5.02 14.66
N ALA A 134 -1.31 -5.83 13.91
CA ALA A 134 -0.86 -6.37 12.62
C ALA A 134 -1.03 -5.39 11.44
N THR A 135 -2.01 -4.48 11.54
CA THR A 135 -2.51 -3.60 10.46
C THR A 135 -2.53 -4.31 9.11
N LYS A 136 -3.41 -5.31 8.99
CA LYS A 136 -3.55 -6.13 7.80
C LYS A 136 -4.22 -5.36 6.66
N ILE A 137 -3.86 -5.69 5.43
CA ILE A 137 -4.67 -5.29 4.28
C ILE A 137 -5.85 -6.24 4.21
N ILE A 138 -7.05 -5.67 4.31
CA ILE A 138 -8.31 -6.40 4.41
C ILE A 138 -8.67 -6.97 3.05
N LYS A 139 -9.15 -8.21 3.02
CA LYS A 139 -9.66 -8.85 1.80
C LYS A 139 -11.13 -8.48 1.54
N PRO A 140 -11.63 -8.55 0.30
CA PRO A 140 -13.01 -8.21 -0.01
C PRO A 140 -14.07 -8.97 0.83
N GLY A 141 -13.82 -10.24 1.17
CA GLY A 141 -14.74 -11.01 2.02
C GLY A 141 -14.79 -10.53 3.48
N GLU A 142 -13.69 -9.98 4.01
CA GLU A 142 -13.63 -9.47 5.37
C GLU A 142 -14.34 -8.12 5.50
N ILE A 143 -14.32 -7.29 4.44
CA ILE A 143 -14.94 -5.95 4.50
C ILE A 143 -16.45 -6.02 4.70
N GLU A 144 -17.12 -7.02 4.10
CA GLU A 144 -18.57 -7.20 4.22
C GLU A 144 -18.95 -7.42 5.69
N ILE A 145 -18.14 -8.20 6.41
CA ILE A 145 -18.31 -8.50 7.84
C ILE A 145 -18.12 -7.24 8.67
N PHE A 146 -17.04 -6.49 8.46
CA PHE A 146 -16.76 -5.26 9.22
C PHE A 146 -17.83 -4.20 9.00
N CYS A 147 -18.25 -3.98 7.75
CA CYS A 147 -19.31 -3.03 7.45
C CYS A 147 -20.63 -3.46 8.10
N ALA A 148 -20.96 -4.75 8.10
CA ALA A 148 -22.22 -5.26 8.67
C ALA A 148 -22.35 -5.07 10.19
N LEU A 149 -21.25 -4.83 10.92
CA LEU A 149 -21.29 -4.50 12.35
C LEU A 149 -22.15 -3.26 12.63
N CYS A 150 -22.14 -2.28 11.72
CA CYS A 150 -22.93 -1.06 11.84
C CYS A 150 -23.97 -0.91 10.72
N HIS A 151 -23.64 -1.32 9.50
CA HIS A 151 -24.50 -1.23 8.33
C HIS A 151 -25.38 -2.47 8.17
N ASN A 152 -26.44 -2.53 8.98
CA ASN A 152 -27.37 -3.63 8.99
C ASN A 152 -28.81 -3.16 9.18
N ALA A 153 -29.76 -4.08 8.97
CA ALA A 153 -31.19 -3.78 9.09
C ALA A 153 -31.60 -3.39 10.51
N LYS A 154 -30.94 -3.94 11.55
CA LYS A 154 -31.25 -3.64 12.95
C LYS A 154 -30.92 -2.20 13.32
N MET A 155 -29.85 -1.64 12.77
CA MET A 155 -29.45 -0.25 13.00
C MET A 155 -30.03 0.73 11.98
N SER A 156 -30.78 0.23 10.99
CA SER A 156 -31.36 1.04 9.89
C SER A 156 -30.34 1.94 9.17
N LEU A 157 -29.08 1.49 9.10
CA LEU A 157 -27.97 2.30 8.59
C LEU A 157 -27.48 1.75 7.26
N LEU A 158 -28.14 2.10 6.16
CA LEU A 158 -27.71 1.78 4.78
C LEU A 158 -27.26 0.30 4.59
N PRO A 159 -28.10 -0.72 4.91
CA PRO A 159 -27.68 -2.12 4.93
C PRO A 159 -27.09 -2.63 3.59
N GLY A 160 -27.51 -2.07 2.45
CA GLY A 160 -27.01 -2.44 1.12
C GLY A 160 -25.54 -2.11 0.88
N VAL A 161 -24.97 -1.14 1.60
CA VAL A 161 -23.60 -0.64 1.36
C VAL A 161 -22.52 -1.71 1.60
N THR A 162 -22.83 -2.73 2.41
CA THR A 162 -21.94 -3.86 2.70
C THR A 162 -21.57 -4.63 1.43
N LYS A 163 -22.56 -4.92 0.58
CA LYS A 163 -22.39 -5.62 -0.69
C LYS A 163 -21.72 -4.75 -1.74
N ASP A 164 -22.08 -3.47 -1.78
CA ASP A 164 -21.47 -2.51 -2.70
C ASP A 164 -19.97 -2.34 -2.39
N ALA A 165 -19.61 -2.29 -1.11
CA ALA A 165 -18.23 -2.18 -0.66
C ALA A 165 -17.42 -3.42 -1.08
N LYS A 166 -17.95 -4.63 -0.82
CA LYS A 166 -17.33 -5.87 -1.26
C LYS A 166 -17.13 -5.92 -2.76
N THR A 167 -18.18 -5.62 -3.53
CA THR A 167 -18.14 -5.63 -5.01
C THR A 167 -17.07 -4.66 -5.53
N CYS A 168 -16.94 -3.49 -4.91
CA CYS A 168 -15.93 -2.52 -5.28
C CYS A 168 -14.50 -3.03 -5.03
N LEU A 169 -14.24 -3.70 -3.90
CA LEU A 169 -12.94 -4.29 -3.61
C LEU A 169 -12.63 -5.52 -4.46
N GLU A 170 -13.61 -6.40 -4.72
CA GLU A 170 -13.44 -7.53 -5.64
C GLU A 170 -13.05 -7.04 -7.04
N ARG A 171 -13.71 -5.97 -7.51
CA ARG A 171 -13.36 -5.35 -8.79
C ARG A 171 -11.95 -4.74 -8.76
N MET A 172 -11.57 -4.10 -7.65
CA MET A 172 -10.22 -3.56 -7.48
C MET A 172 -9.16 -4.67 -7.53
N ASP A 173 -9.41 -5.82 -6.90
CA ASP A 173 -8.52 -6.98 -6.93
C ASP A 173 -8.38 -7.55 -8.34
N LEU A 174 -9.50 -7.72 -9.05
CA LEU A 174 -9.51 -8.19 -10.45
C LEU A 174 -8.72 -7.26 -11.37
N ILE A 175 -8.88 -5.94 -11.22
CA ILE A 175 -8.11 -4.96 -11.99
C ILE A 175 -6.62 -5.08 -11.68
N GLY A 176 -6.25 -5.25 -10.40
CA GLY A 176 -4.86 -5.45 -10.00
C GLY A 176 -4.24 -6.69 -10.65
N GLN A 177 -4.99 -7.80 -10.69
CA GLN A 177 -4.55 -9.03 -11.37
C GLN A 177 -4.35 -8.81 -12.87
N LYS A 178 -5.28 -8.10 -13.54
CA LYS A 178 -5.16 -7.77 -14.96
C LYS A 178 -3.98 -6.84 -15.26
N ILE A 179 -3.68 -5.88 -14.38
CA ILE A 179 -2.48 -5.04 -14.51
C ILE A 179 -1.23 -5.92 -14.52
N GLN A 180 -1.10 -6.84 -13.56
CA GLN A 180 0.05 -7.76 -13.49
C GLN A 180 0.13 -8.70 -14.70
N GLU A 181 -1.01 -9.16 -15.22
CA GLU A 181 -1.08 -9.95 -16.43
C GLU A 181 -0.54 -9.18 -17.65
N VAL A 182 -1.02 -7.96 -17.85
CA VAL A 182 -0.59 -7.09 -18.96
C VAL A 182 0.89 -6.71 -18.80
N GLU A 183 1.37 -6.43 -17.59
CA GLU A 183 2.79 -6.21 -17.29
C GLU A 183 3.67 -7.38 -17.75
N ARG A 184 3.28 -8.62 -17.41
CA ARG A 184 4.01 -9.83 -17.82
C ARG A 184 3.96 -10.03 -19.34
N ALA A 185 2.81 -9.82 -19.95
CA ALA A 185 2.64 -9.96 -21.40
C ALA A 185 3.49 -8.92 -22.16
N LEU A 186 3.55 -7.68 -21.67
CA LEU A 186 4.41 -6.64 -22.23
C LEU A 186 5.89 -6.99 -22.12
N ALA A 187 6.33 -7.43 -20.95
CA ALA A 187 7.71 -7.86 -20.75
C ALA A 187 8.11 -9.00 -21.70
N GLN A 188 7.17 -9.89 -22.04
CA GLN A 188 7.40 -10.95 -23.03
C GLN A 188 7.43 -10.40 -24.47
N ALA A 189 6.50 -9.50 -24.83
CA ALA A 189 6.43 -8.89 -26.16
C ALA A 189 7.70 -8.09 -26.49
N GLU A 190 8.28 -7.42 -25.50
CA GLU A 190 9.55 -6.69 -25.63
C GLU A 190 10.72 -7.60 -25.94
N LYS A 191 10.78 -8.78 -25.29
CA LYS A 191 11.81 -9.79 -25.60
C LYS A 191 11.70 -10.32 -27.03
N SER A 192 10.49 -10.31 -27.61
CA SER A 192 10.25 -10.68 -29.01
C SER A 192 10.44 -9.54 -30.01
N GLY A 193 10.84 -8.34 -29.56
CA GLY A 193 11.08 -7.18 -30.43
C GLY A 193 9.82 -6.45 -30.89
N THR A 194 8.67 -6.67 -30.24
CA THR A 194 7.44 -5.91 -30.51
C THR A 194 7.57 -4.49 -29.97
N ASP A 195 7.12 -3.48 -30.73
CA ASP A 195 7.00 -2.11 -30.21
C ASP A 195 5.89 -2.03 -29.16
N THR A 196 6.27 -1.72 -27.93
CA THR A 196 5.37 -1.61 -26.77
C THR A 196 5.18 -0.18 -26.27
N THR A 197 5.65 0.82 -27.02
CA THR A 197 5.70 2.23 -26.56
C THR A 197 4.33 2.73 -26.13
N GLN A 198 3.30 2.54 -26.96
CA GLN A 198 1.93 2.97 -26.66
C GLN A 198 1.35 2.19 -25.47
N ALA A 199 1.56 0.88 -25.45
CA ALA A 199 1.05 0.02 -24.40
C ALA A 199 1.63 0.34 -23.02
N ARG A 200 2.94 0.64 -22.93
CA ARG A 200 3.60 1.14 -21.72
C ARG A 200 2.98 2.45 -21.23
N GLY A 201 2.64 3.36 -22.15
CA GLY A 201 1.98 4.62 -21.82
C GLY A 201 0.62 4.39 -21.13
N PHE A 202 -0.23 3.54 -21.72
CA PHE A 202 -1.52 3.19 -21.12
C PHE A 202 -1.38 2.45 -19.79
N LEU A 203 -0.47 1.48 -19.70
CA LEU A 203 -0.24 0.72 -18.48
C LEU A 203 0.29 1.61 -17.34
N SER A 204 1.21 2.53 -17.64
CA SER A 204 1.73 3.49 -16.66
C SER A 204 0.62 4.39 -16.11
N LEU A 205 -0.27 4.89 -16.97
CA LEU A 205 -1.43 5.67 -16.55
C LEU A 205 -2.42 4.81 -15.74
N ALA A 206 -2.69 3.57 -16.16
CA ALA A 206 -3.53 2.63 -15.44
C ALA A 206 -3.00 2.38 -14.01
N GLY A 207 -1.70 2.15 -13.86
CA GLY A 207 -1.06 1.94 -12.56
C GLY A 207 -1.20 3.14 -11.62
N ARG A 208 -1.02 4.37 -12.12
CA ARG A 208 -1.23 5.60 -11.33
C ARG A 208 -2.68 5.76 -10.89
N GLU A 209 -3.63 5.61 -11.82
CA GLU A 209 -5.06 5.73 -11.51
C GLU A 209 -5.55 4.61 -10.58
N TYR A 210 -5.00 3.40 -10.72
CA TYR A 210 -5.25 2.29 -9.81
C TYR A 210 -4.70 2.58 -8.40
N ALA A 211 -3.48 3.09 -8.30
CA ALA A 211 -2.90 3.50 -7.01
C ALA A 211 -3.73 4.60 -6.34
N ALA A 212 -4.20 5.59 -7.10
CA ALA A 212 -5.12 6.61 -6.62
C ALA A 212 -6.48 6.03 -6.17
N SER A 213 -7.02 5.05 -6.89
CA SER A 213 -8.27 4.35 -6.51
C SER A 213 -8.16 3.68 -5.14
N LYS A 214 -7.00 3.12 -4.79
CA LYS A 214 -6.74 2.55 -3.46
C LYS A 214 -6.75 3.61 -2.34
N GLN A 215 -6.36 4.85 -2.65
CA GLN A 215 -6.45 5.96 -1.68
C GLN A 215 -7.89 6.44 -1.56
N ASP A 216 -8.54 6.73 -2.70
CA ASP A 216 -9.95 7.17 -2.78
C ASP A 216 -10.90 6.22 -2.03
N TRP A 217 -10.60 4.92 -1.99
CA TRP A 217 -11.34 3.92 -1.20
C TRP A 217 -11.61 4.36 0.25
N HIS A 218 -10.63 5.02 0.89
CA HIS A 218 -10.73 5.44 2.29
C HIS A 218 -11.71 6.62 2.51
N SER A 219 -12.20 7.25 1.44
CA SER A 219 -13.31 8.21 1.52
C SER A 219 -14.67 7.53 1.74
N PHE A 220 -14.77 6.23 1.46
CA PHE A 220 -16.00 5.44 1.42
C PHE A 220 -17.08 5.97 0.44
N GLN A 221 -16.68 6.81 -0.52
CA GLN A 221 -17.54 7.26 -1.61
C GLN A 221 -17.55 6.21 -2.73
N LEU A 222 -18.27 5.11 -2.53
CA LEU A 222 -18.21 3.94 -3.41
C LEU A 222 -18.49 4.24 -4.89
N ASN A 223 -19.41 5.16 -5.19
CA ASN A 223 -19.70 5.60 -6.55
C ASN A 223 -18.51 6.29 -7.23
N ARG A 224 -17.78 7.14 -6.51
CA ARG A 224 -16.55 7.81 -6.99
C ARG A 224 -15.48 6.75 -7.31
N VAL A 225 -15.26 5.81 -6.39
CA VAL A 225 -14.28 4.73 -6.57
C VAL A 225 -14.65 3.85 -7.76
N ALA A 226 -15.91 3.41 -7.85
CA ALA A 226 -16.40 2.57 -8.95
C ALA A 226 -16.27 3.25 -10.32
N SER A 227 -16.48 4.57 -10.40
CA SER A 227 -16.28 5.36 -11.61
C SER A 227 -14.79 5.40 -12.02
N ARG A 228 -13.89 5.66 -11.06
CA ARG A 228 -12.44 5.67 -11.31
C ARG A 228 -11.95 4.29 -11.78
N LEU A 229 -12.37 3.21 -11.12
CA LEU A 229 -12.03 1.84 -11.51
C LEU A 229 -12.48 1.51 -12.93
N LYS A 230 -13.64 2.01 -13.39
CA LYS A 230 -14.07 1.87 -14.79
C LYS A 230 -13.10 2.54 -15.76
N GLY A 231 -12.51 3.67 -15.36
CA GLY A 231 -11.44 4.33 -16.11
C GLY A 231 -10.18 3.48 -16.20
N VAL A 232 -9.74 2.93 -15.05
CA VAL A 232 -8.57 2.04 -14.98
C VAL A 232 -8.74 0.82 -15.89
N GLU A 233 -9.89 0.14 -15.84
CA GLU A 233 -10.17 -1.02 -16.70
C GLU A 233 -10.02 -0.69 -18.19
N ARG A 234 -10.53 0.46 -18.64
CA ARG A 234 -10.37 0.89 -20.04
C ARG A 234 -8.91 1.12 -20.40
N LEU A 235 -8.10 1.64 -19.47
CA LEU A 235 -6.67 1.84 -19.70
C LEU A 235 -5.91 0.51 -19.75
N VAL A 236 -6.24 -0.43 -18.85
CA VAL A 236 -5.65 -1.78 -18.86
C VAL A 236 -6.00 -2.52 -20.15
N GLN A 237 -7.26 -2.43 -20.59
CA GLN A 237 -7.70 -3.01 -21.87
C GLN A 237 -6.92 -2.40 -23.05
N LYS A 238 -6.87 -1.06 -23.14
CA LYS A 238 -6.08 -0.38 -24.17
C LYS A 238 -4.61 -0.77 -24.15
N ALA A 239 -4.02 -0.91 -22.96
CA ALA A 239 -2.64 -1.37 -22.83
C ALA A 239 -2.48 -2.77 -23.45
N GLY A 240 -3.34 -3.73 -23.08
CA GLY A 240 -3.37 -5.08 -23.66
C GLY A 240 -3.50 -5.09 -25.18
N ASP A 241 -4.47 -4.35 -25.72
CA ASP A 241 -4.78 -4.34 -27.15
C ASP A 241 -3.68 -3.68 -28.01
N SER A 242 -2.85 -2.81 -27.42
CA SER A 242 -1.86 -2.01 -28.14
C SER A 242 -0.61 -2.79 -28.58
N PHE A 243 -0.44 -4.05 -28.18
CA PHE A 243 0.74 -4.86 -28.53
C PHE A 243 0.41 -6.33 -28.88
N ILE A 244 -0.87 -6.71 -28.83
CA ILE A 244 -1.35 -7.97 -29.41
C ILE A 244 -1.50 -7.72 -30.91
N ARG A 245 -0.54 -8.18 -31.72
CA ARG A 245 -0.69 -8.16 -33.18
C ARG A 245 -1.92 -9.00 -33.56
N PRO A 246 -2.86 -8.49 -34.39
CA PRO A 246 -3.62 -9.38 -35.27
C PRO A 246 -2.58 -10.13 -36.12
N LYS A 247 -2.68 -11.46 -36.21
CA LYS A 247 -2.03 -12.20 -37.30
C LYS A 247 -2.69 -11.72 -38.60
N GLU A 248 -2.18 -10.66 -39.21
CA GLU A 248 -2.47 -10.37 -40.60
C GLU A 248 -1.35 -10.96 -41.44
N ASP A 249 -1.71 -12.08 -42.07
CA ASP A 249 -0.96 -12.81 -43.06
C ASP A 249 -0.70 -11.89 -44.25
N ARG A 250 0.49 -11.28 -44.28
CA ARG A 250 0.96 -10.52 -45.42
C ARG A 250 1.67 -11.48 -46.38
N THR A 251 0.88 -12.25 -47.11
CA THR A 251 1.31 -12.89 -48.36
C THR A 251 0.91 -12.00 -49.53
N ASP A 252 1.59 -10.86 -49.67
CA ASP A 252 1.67 -10.17 -50.97
C ASP A 252 2.64 -10.97 -51.85
N SER A 253 2.15 -12.02 -52.51
CA SER A 253 2.85 -12.63 -53.63
C SER A 253 2.65 -11.75 -54.87
N TYR A 254 3.50 -10.73 -55.01
CA TYR A 254 3.79 -10.13 -56.31
C TYR A 254 4.60 -11.14 -57.12
N GLU A 255 3.92 -12.07 -57.80
CA GLU A 255 4.53 -12.85 -58.87
C GLU A 255 4.30 -12.14 -60.20
N ASN A 256 5.39 -11.53 -60.64
CA ASN A 256 5.60 -10.93 -61.95
C ASN A 256 5.46 -12.02 -63.03
N SER A 257 4.48 -11.89 -63.91
CA SER A 257 4.44 -12.67 -65.16
C SER A 257 3.79 -11.83 -66.25
N ALA A 258 4.63 -11.32 -67.13
CA ALA A 258 4.24 -10.69 -68.38
C ALA A 258 3.64 -11.73 -69.35
N VAL A 259 2.40 -11.45 -69.83
CA VAL A 259 1.93 -11.34 -71.24
C VAL A 259 2.27 -12.54 -72.19
N PRO A 260 1.33 -13.11 -72.99
CA PRO A 260 0.60 -12.34 -74.02
C PRO A 260 -0.87 -12.69 -74.33
N ALA A 261 -1.49 -11.70 -74.98
CA ALA A 261 -2.83 -11.71 -75.55
C ALA A 261 -2.97 -12.63 -76.78
N ALA A 262 -4.15 -13.23 -76.94
CA ALA A 262 -4.74 -13.69 -78.21
C ALA A 262 -6.27 -13.97 -78.01
N PRO A 263 -7.08 -14.20 -79.06
CA PRO A 263 -7.92 -13.18 -79.67
C PRO A 263 -9.43 -13.43 -79.46
N ILE A 264 -10.18 -12.39 -79.79
CA ILE A 264 -11.64 -12.33 -79.78
C ILE A 264 -12.21 -13.22 -80.90
N HIS A 265 -13.13 -14.11 -80.55
CA HIS A 265 -14.14 -14.68 -81.43
C HIS A 265 -15.52 -14.48 -80.79
#